data_AF-A0AA51MJ90-F1
#
_entry.id   AF-A0AA51MJ90-F1
#
_cell.length_a   1.000
_cell.length_b   1.000
_cell.length_c   1.000
_cell.angle_alpha   90.00
_cell.angle_beta   90.00
_cell.angle_gamma   90.00
#
_symmetry.space_group_name_H-M   'P 1'
#
loop_
_entity.id
_entity.type
_entity.pdbx_description
1 polymer ?
#
loop_
_entity_poly.entity_id
_entity_poly.type
_entity_poly.pdbx_seq_one_letter_code
_entity_poly.pdbx_strand_id
1 'polypeptide(L)'
;MTGGDARAADARRLIGGIEGHLLVAATREEGRRAAARFATGLDGLAPHQRREVEERYASEYLALTRDSWRRTAERAGRLREEYEERYRALRRRLLAGCLLGWCVALGCLGALLPGRA
;
A
#
# COMPACT_ATOMS: atom_id res chain seq x y z
N MET A 1 -3.43 11.30 21.98
CA MET A 1 -4.05 11.32 20.64
C MET A 1 -4.83 12.61 20.55
N THR A 2 -4.28 13.63 19.90
CA THR A 2 -4.88 14.97 19.86
C THR A 2 -5.93 15.02 18.76
N GLY A 3 -6.90 15.94 18.84
CA GLY A 3 -7.98 16.06 17.85
C GLY A 3 -7.51 16.28 16.39
N GLY A 4 -6.25 16.71 16.19
CA GLY A 4 -5.61 16.80 14.88
C GLY A 4 -5.32 15.43 14.25
N ASP A 5 -4.95 14.42 15.05
CA ASP A 5 -4.64 13.07 14.57
C ASP A 5 -5.89 12.38 14.01
N ALA A 6 -7.04 12.59 14.67
CA ALA A 6 -8.34 12.04 14.26
C ALA A 6 -8.78 12.62 12.90
N ARG A 7 -8.74 13.95 12.74
CA ARG A 7 -9.09 14.61 11.48
C ARG A 7 -8.19 14.16 10.32
N ALA A 8 -6.89 13.99 10.57
CA ALA A 8 -5.95 13.48 9.58
C ALA A 8 -6.22 12.00 9.23
N ALA A 9 -6.67 11.19 10.17
CA ALA A 9 -7.09 9.82 9.91
C ALA A 9 -8.37 9.76 9.07
N ASP A 10 -9.34 10.61 9.36
CA ASP A 10 -10.61 10.69 8.61
C ASP A 10 -10.39 11.17 7.18
N ALA A 11 -9.56 12.20 6.98
CA ALA A 11 -9.18 12.67 5.64
C ALA A 11 -8.53 11.55 4.81
N ARG A 12 -7.62 10.77 5.42
CA ARG A 12 -6.98 9.63 4.74
C ARG A 12 -7.98 8.54 4.35
N ARG A 13 -8.97 8.24 5.19
CA ARG A 13 -10.03 7.28 4.86
C ARG A 13 -10.89 7.77 3.70
N LEU A 14 -11.27 9.05 3.72
CA LEU A 14 -12.05 9.65 2.64
C LEU A 14 -11.30 9.59 1.31
N ILE A 15 -10.04 10.02 1.30
CA ILE A 15 -9.18 9.98 0.10
C ILE A 15 -9.07 8.55 -0.42
N GLY A 16 -8.79 7.57 0.44
CA GLY A 16 -8.71 6.17 0.02
C GLY A 16 -10.03 5.63 -0.56
N GLY A 17 -11.17 6.08 -0.04
CA GLY A 17 -12.48 5.74 -0.61
C GLY A 17 -12.69 6.33 -2.01
N ILE A 18 -12.29 7.59 -2.21
CA ILE A 18 -12.37 8.28 -3.51
C ILE A 18 -11.42 7.61 -4.52
N GLU A 19 -10.16 7.39 -4.15
CA GLU A 19 -9.17 6.72 -4.99
C GLU A 19 -9.65 5.32 -5.41
N GLY A 20 -10.21 4.54 -4.47
CA GLY A 20 -10.79 3.23 -4.77
C GLY A 20 -11.96 3.30 -5.75
N HIS A 21 -12.84 4.29 -5.60
CA HIS A 21 -13.95 4.49 -6.54
C HIS A 21 -13.47 4.87 -7.93
N LEU A 22 -12.52 5.81 -8.02
CA LEU A 22 -11.93 6.25 -9.28
C LEU A 22 -11.19 5.11 -10.00
N LEU A 23 -10.47 4.29 -9.25
CA LEU A 23 -9.79 3.11 -9.79
C LEU A 23 -10.80 2.13 -10.42
N VAL A 24 -11.87 1.79 -9.71
CA VAL A 24 -12.92 0.89 -10.23
C VAL A 24 -13.63 1.49 -11.45
N ALA A 25 -13.92 2.79 -11.43
CA ALA A 25 -14.54 3.48 -12.56
C ALA A 25 -13.64 3.46 -13.80
N ALA A 26 -12.35 3.76 -13.64
CA ALA A 26 -11.37 3.73 -14.71
C ALA A 26 -11.24 2.32 -15.32
N THR A 27 -11.12 1.29 -14.49
CA THR A 27 -10.95 -0.09 -14.96
C THR A 27 -12.19 -0.63 -15.68
N ARG A 28 -13.41 -0.21 -15.29
CA ARG A 28 -14.63 -0.54 -16.04
C ARG A 28 -14.57 0.04 -17.45
N GLU A 29 -14.13 1.28 -17.58
CA GLU A 29 -14.01 1.94 -18.88
C GLU A 29 -12.90 1.31 -19.73
N GLU A 30 -11.76 1.01 -19.14
CA GLU A 30 -10.67 0.28 -19.80
C GLU A 30 -11.11 -1.11 -20.28
N GLY A 31 -11.85 -1.84 -19.44
CA GLY A 31 -12.41 -3.15 -19.78
C GLY A 31 -13.37 -3.08 -20.96
N ARG A 32 -14.27 -2.08 -21.01
CA ARG A 32 -15.16 -1.85 -22.15
C ARG A 32 -14.38 -1.53 -23.44
N ARG A 33 -13.36 -0.70 -23.36
CA ARG A 33 -12.51 -0.37 -24.53
C ARG A 33 -11.70 -1.57 -24.99
N ALA A 34 -11.16 -2.36 -24.07
CA ALA A 34 -10.42 -3.57 -24.38
C ALA A 34 -11.34 -4.62 -25.02
N ALA A 35 -12.56 -4.79 -24.50
CA ALA A 35 -13.60 -5.64 -25.07
C ALA A 35 -13.94 -5.24 -26.51
N ALA A 36 -14.18 -3.94 -26.74
CA ALA A 36 -14.49 -3.44 -28.08
C ALA A 36 -13.35 -3.67 -29.08
N ARG A 37 -12.10 -3.41 -28.67
CA ARG A 37 -10.90 -3.69 -29.48
C ARG A 37 -10.73 -5.17 -29.78
N PHE A 38 -10.99 -6.03 -28.80
CA PHE A 38 -10.93 -7.48 -28.97
C PHE A 38 -11.98 -7.95 -29.98
N ALA A 39 -13.23 -7.50 -29.81
CA ALA A 39 -14.34 -7.87 -30.69
C ALA A 39 -14.18 -7.33 -32.13
N THR A 40 -13.52 -6.19 -32.34
CA THR A 40 -13.19 -5.71 -33.70
C THR A 40 -12.18 -6.60 -34.43
N GLY A 41 -11.40 -7.42 -33.73
CA GLY A 41 -10.49 -8.38 -34.36
C GLY A 41 -11.15 -9.72 -34.74
N LEU A 42 -12.45 -9.88 -34.46
CA LEU A 42 -13.21 -11.08 -34.76
C LEU A 42 -14.14 -10.80 -35.94
N ASP A 43 -13.75 -11.27 -37.13
CA ASP A 43 -14.55 -11.13 -38.35
C ASP A 43 -15.80 -12.02 -38.30
N GLY A 44 -16.88 -11.57 -38.94
CA GLY A 44 -18.08 -12.38 -39.18
C GLY A 44 -19.07 -12.50 -38.01
N LEU A 45 -18.85 -11.78 -36.89
CA LEU A 45 -19.79 -11.77 -35.77
C LEU A 45 -21.05 -10.97 -36.09
N ALA A 46 -22.21 -11.57 -35.83
CA ALA A 46 -23.47 -10.83 -35.83
C ALA A 46 -23.49 -9.82 -34.66
N PRO A 47 -24.26 -8.71 -34.77
CA PRO A 47 -24.27 -7.66 -33.74
C PRO A 47 -24.60 -8.14 -32.33
N HIS A 48 -25.45 -9.16 -32.19
CA HIS A 48 -25.81 -9.73 -30.89
C HIS A 48 -24.65 -10.54 -30.28
N GLN A 49 -23.94 -11.34 -31.09
CA GLN A 49 -22.76 -12.09 -30.67
C GLN A 49 -21.62 -11.15 -30.26
N ARG A 50 -21.45 -10.05 -31.01
CA ARG A 50 -20.47 -9.01 -30.70
C ARG A 50 -20.70 -8.42 -29.32
N ARG A 51 -21.96 -8.07 -28.98
CA ARG A 51 -22.31 -7.54 -27.65
C ARG A 51 -22.07 -8.55 -26.54
N GLU A 52 -22.46 -9.81 -26.74
CA GLU A 52 -22.25 -10.88 -25.76
C GLU A 52 -20.76 -11.10 -25.46
N VAL A 53 -19.92 -11.14 -26.50
CA VAL A 53 -18.47 -11.24 -26.36
C VAL A 53 -17.90 -10.02 -25.63
N GLU A 54 -18.35 -8.81 -25.98
CA GLU A 54 -17.89 -7.59 -25.32
C GLU A 54 -18.23 -7.56 -23.82
N GLU A 55 -19.47 -7.92 -23.46
CA GLU A 55 -19.93 -8.00 -22.08
C GLU A 55 -19.15 -9.06 -21.29
N ARG A 56 -18.99 -10.26 -21.86
CA ARG A 56 -18.24 -11.34 -21.20
C ARG A 56 -16.79 -10.96 -21.01
N TYR A 57 -16.14 -10.41 -22.04
CA TYR A 57 -14.76 -9.96 -21.96
C TYR A 57 -14.58 -8.89 -20.88
N ALA A 58 -15.44 -7.87 -20.86
CA ALA A 58 -15.36 -6.80 -19.86
C ALA A 58 -15.53 -7.35 -18.42
N SER A 59 -16.40 -8.34 -18.23
CA SER A 59 -16.59 -8.99 -16.94
C SER A 59 -15.34 -9.76 -16.48
N GLU A 60 -14.71 -10.53 -17.37
CA GLU A 60 -13.49 -11.28 -17.08
C GLU A 60 -12.29 -10.35 -16.85
N TYR A 61 -12.19 -9.27 -17.64
CA TYR A 61 -11.17 -8.24 -17.47
C TYR A 61 -11.22 -7.64 -16.06
N LEU A 62 -12.43 -7.32 -15.58
CA LEU A 62 -12.63 -6.80 -14.22
C LEU A 62 -12.26 -7.83 -13.14
N ALA A 63 -12.62 -9.10 -13.34
CA ALA A 63 -12.30 -10.17 -12.41
C ALA A 63 -10.79 -10.37 -12.28
N LEU A 64 -10.07 -10.45 -13.40
CA LEU A 64 -8.62 -10.59 -13.46
C LEU A 64 -7.90 -9.39 -12.84
N THR A 65 -8.35 -8.18 -13.16
CA THR A 65 -7.76 -6.95 -12.62
C THR A 65 -7.94 -6.87 -11.11
N ARG A 66 -9.13 -7.22 -10.61
CA ARG A 66 -9.41 -7.29 -9.16
C ARG A 66 -8.50 -8.28 -8.45
N ASP A 67 -8.29 -9.47 -9.03
CA ASP A 67 -7.38 -10.46 -8.44
C ASP A 67 -5.93 -9.97 -8.44
N SER A 68 -5.49 -9.33 -9.52
CA SER A 68 -4.16 -8.71 -9.60
C SER A 68 -3.96 -7.67 -8.50
N TRP A 69 -4.91 -6.76 -8.28
CA TRP A 69 -4.84 -5.79 -7.18
C TRP A 69 -4.80 -6.45 -5.81
N ARG A 70 -5.61 -7.50 -5.60
CA ARG A 70 -5.60 -8.24 -4.33
C ARG A 70 -4.22 -8.84 -4.05
N ARG A 71 -3.62 -9.50 -5.04
CA ARG A 71 -2.27 -10.07 -4.91
C ARG A 71 -1.22 -8.99 -4.64
N THR A 72 -1.30 -7.84 -5.31
CA THR A 72 -0.40 -6.71 -5.08
C THR A 72 -0.59 -6.12 -3.68
N ALA A 73 -1.82 -5.94 -3.21
CA ALA A 73 -2.11 -5.45 -1.87
C ALA A 73 -1.58 -6.39 -0.78
N GLU A 74 -1.80 -7.71 -0.95
CA GLU A 74 -1.25 -8.72 -0.04
C GLU A 74 0.28 -8.72 -0.04
N ARG A 75 0.93 -8.60 -1.20
CA ARG A 75 2.40 -8.53 -1.29
C ARG A 75 2.94 -7.26 -0.65
N ALA A 76 2.29 -6.12 -0.86
CA ALA A 76 2.66 -4.86 -0.23
C ALA A 76 2.53 -4.94 1.30
N GLY A 77 1.48 -5.58 1.80
CA GLY A 77 1.31 -5.87 3.24
C GLY A 77 2.46 -6.70 3.81
N ARG A 78 2.78 -7.83 3.17
CA ARG A 78 3.90 -8.69 3.60
C ARG A 78 5.24 -7.97 3.59
N LEU A 79 5.52 -7.18 2.55
CA LEU A 79 6.74 -6.38 2.49
C LEU A 79 6.78 -5.35 3.63
N ARG A 80 5.68 -4.63 3.85
CA ARG A 80 5.60 -3.66 4.94
C ARG A 80 5.87 -4.28 6.30
N GLU A 81 5.30 -5.45 6.58
CA GLU A 81 5.54 -6.19 7.81
C GLU A 81 7.03 -6.53 7.97
N GLU A 82 7.66 -7.12 6.94
CA GLU A 82 9.08 -7.46 6.95
C GLU A 82 9.97 -6.23 7.19
N TYR A 83 9.68 -5.10 6.53
CA TYR A 83 10.42 -3.86 6.72
C TYR A 83 10.20 -3.25 8.11
N GLU A 84 8.97 -3.28 8.63
CA GLU A 84 8.67 -2.78 9.98
C GLU A 84 9.37 -3.61 11.06
N GLU A 85 9.44 -4.93 10.90
CA GLU A 85 10.19 -5.80 11.81
C GLU A 85 11.68 -5.46 11.83
N ARG A 86 12.30 -5.35 10.64
CA ARG A 86 13.70 -4.95 10.48
C ARG A 86 13.96 -3.57 11.07
N TYR A 87 13.08 -2.61 10.81
CA TYR A 87 13.17 -1.26 11.34
C TYR A 87 13.05 -1.24 12.86
N ARG A 88 12.08 -1.96 13.45
CA ARG A 88 11.93 -2.07 14.91
C ARG A 88 13.17 -2.69 15.54
N ALA A 89 13.77 -3.72 14.93
CA ALA A 89 15.00 -4.32 15.41
C ALA A 89 16.17 -3.34 15.39
N LEU A 90 16.36 -2.61 14.28
CA LEU A 90 17.41 -1.60 14.16
C LEU A 90 17.21 -0.45 15.16
N ARG A 91 15.98 0.05 15.28
CA ARG A 91 15.60 1.09 16.23
C ARG A 91 15.91 0.67 17.67
N ARG A 92 15.58 -0.57 18.05
CA ARG A 92 15.91 -1.10 19.39
C ARG A 92 17.42 -1.13 19.63
N ARG A 93 18.21 -1.59 18.66
CA ARG A 93 19.68 -1.63 18.76
C ARG A 93 20.29 -0.24 18.90
N LEU A 94 19.79 0.72 18.11
CA LEU A 94 20.27 2.10 18.15
C LEU A 94 19.93 2.76 19.49
N LEU A 95 18.70 2.60 19.98
CA LEU A 95 18.30 3.11 21.29
C LEU A 95 19.11 2.47 22.43
N ALA A 96 19.35 1.15 22.39
CA ALA A 96 20.19 0.48 23.37
C ALA A 96 21.63 1.02 23.36
N GLY A 97 22.21 1.20 22.17
CA GLY A 97 23.54 1.81 22.03
C GLY A 97 23.60 3.25 22.57
N CYS A 98 22.60 4.08 22.28
CA CYS A 98 22.50 5.43 22.82
C CYS A 98 22.39 5.44 24.36
N LEU A 99 21.56 4.55 24.93
CA LEU A 99 21.40 4.43 26.38
C LEU A 99 22.70 3.97 27.05
N LEU A 100 23.38 2.98 26.48
CA LEU A 100 24.69 2.54 26.98
C LEU A 100 25.73 3.66 26.90
N GLY A 101 25.79 4.38 25.79
CA GLY A 101 26.67 5.55 25.63
C GLY A 101 26.40 6.63 26.68
N TRP A 102 25.14 6.89 26.99
CA TRP A 102 24.74 7.83 28.04
C TRP A 102 25.18 7.35 29.43
N CYS A 103 24.97 6.07 29.75
CA CYS A 103 25.43 5.48 31.01
C CYS A 103 26.96 5.58 31.17
N VAL A 104 27.72 5.31 30.12
CA VAL A 104 29.19 5.44 30.13
C VAL A 104 29.60 6.90 30.33
N ALA A 105 28.99 7.84 29.58
CA ALA A 105 29.31 9.25 29.70
C ALA A 105 29.04 9.80 31.11
N LEU A 106 27.88 9.46 31.69
CA LEU A 106 27.56 9.82 33.07
C LEU A 106 28.49 9.17 34.08
N GLY A 107 28.84 7.88 33.90
CA GLY A 107 29.79 7.18 34.76
C GLY A 107 31.18 7.81 34.74
N CYS A 108 31.69 8.15 33.55
CA CYS A 108 32.97 8.85 33.40
C CYS A 108 32.95 10.24 34.04
N LEU A 109 31.88 11.02 33.84
CA LEU A 109 31.72 12.33 34.47
C LEU A 109 31.67 12.21 36.01
N GLY A 110 30.92 11.22 36.51
CA GLY A 110 30.80 10.91 37.93
C GLY A 110 32.08 10.38 38.55
N ALA A 111 32.98 9.74 37.79
CA ALA A 111 34.30 9.31 38.24
C ALA A 111 35.35 10.44 38.18
N LEU A 112 35.17 11.41 37.28
CA LEU A 112 36.05 12.59 37.18
C LEU A 112 35.81 13.61 38.30
N LEU A 113 34.57 13.73 38.77
CA LEU A 113 34.19 14.63 39.87
C LEU A 113 34.85 14.31 41.24
N PRO A 114 34.92 13.05 41.72
CA PRO A 114 35.60 12.70 42.98
C PRO A 114 37.13 12.80 42.88
N GLY A 115 37.70 12.82 41.67
CA GLY A 115 39.13 13.06 41.47
C GLY A 115 39.53 14.55 41.56
N ARG A 116 38.60 15.47 41.79
CA ARG A 116 38.83 16.92 41.91
C ARG A 116 38.48 17.52 43.28
N ALA A 117 38.14 16.68 44.28
CA ALA A 117 37.86 17.09 45.65
C ALA A 117 39.06 16.81 46.57
#